data_AF-A0A7X6XNJ3-F1
#
_entry.id   AF-A0A7X6XNJ3-F1
#
_cell.length_a   1.000
_cell.length_b   1.000
_cell.length_c   1.000
_cell.angle_alpha   90.00
_cell.angle_beta   90.00
_cell.angle_gamma   90.00
#
_symmetry.space_group_name_H-M   'P 1'
#
loop_
_entity.id
_entity.type
_entity.pdbx_description
1 polymer ?
#
loop_
_entity_poly.entity_id
_entity_poly.type
_entity_poly.pdbx_seq_one_letter_code
_entity_poly.pdbx_strand_id
1 'polypeptide(L)'
;MESNQQRRVAQVLWRAAVRPMNLLLLLLSTFLLLDPRARAYGALGLLLYVAAVYATAWQAARAPRQERAAAAEGAGQEDAAAPLEPCYQQSVRVAEAARRRLRAAVESAGEARARVLTPIATQADQVVAHLEGLVTRAQQLRVFLGRGNREHWVQELAALDERIAACTDEFTREQYRQARRAREEQLRSFDDLALCLGRVEAQITNVLSSLEAAEAKVMRLQAADLHPPGPVADTVTRSLQELSLEMTGFQESIDATIAIRMRQ
;
A
#
# COMPACT_ATOMS: atom_id res chain seq x y z
N MET A 1 -18.46 -4.28 30.55
CA MET A 1 -17.80 -3.86 29.28
C MET A 1 -18.78 -3.68 28.10
N GLU A 2 -20.06 -4.04 28.21
CA GLU A 2 -21.05 -3.91 27.11
C GLU A 2 -21.49 -2.48 26.78
N SER A 3 -21.40 -1.53 27.72
CA SER A 3 -21.93 -0.16 27.52
C SER A 3 -21.13 0.69 26.50
N ASN A 4 -19.83 0.41 26.32
CA ASN A 4 -19.01 1.15 25.35
C ASN A 4 -19.20 0.67 23.90
N GLN A 5 -19.56 -0.61 23.71
CA GLN A 5 -19.81 -1.17 22.38
C GLN A 5 -21.15 -0.68 21.82
N GLN A 6 -22.19 -0.60 22.66
CA GLN A 6 -23.48 -0.02 22.27
C GLN A 6 -23.38 1.47 21.90
N ARG A 7 -22.59 2.25 22.65
CA ARG A 7 -22.36 3.68 22.35
C ARG A 7 -21.64 3.90 21.01
N ARG A 8 -20.67 3.04 20.66
CA ARG A 8 -19.97 3.13 19.37
C ARG A 8 -20.87 2.76 18.19
N VAL A 9 -21.71 1.73 18.31
CA VAL A 9 -22.68 1.35 17.27
C VAL A 9 -23.71 2.46 17.07
N ALA A 10 -24.21 3.07 18.16
CA ALA A 10 -25.14 4.20 18.09
C ALA A 10 -24.52 5.43 17.40
N GLN A 11 -23.24 5.74 17.66
CA GLN A 11 -22.55 6.87 17.02
C GLN A 11 -22.31 6.66 15.52
N VAL A 12 -22.03 5.42 15.10
CA VAL A 12 -21.86 5.07 13.67
C VAL A 12 -23.19 5.14 12.94
N LEU A 13 -24.27 4.63 13.55
CA LEU A 13 -25.63 4.73 13.01
C LEU A 13 -26.08 6.18 12.88
N TRP A 14 -25.80 7.02 13.88
CA TRP A 14 -26.13 8.44 13.84
C TRP A 14 -25.39 9.18 12.71
N ARG A 15 -24.09 8.95 12.53
CA ARG A 15 -23.32 9.56 11.43
C ARG A 15 -23.75 9.07 10.05
N ALA A 16 -24.18 7.82 9.92
CA ALA A 16 -24.71 7.28 8.66
C ALA A 16 -26.10 7.84 8.31
N ALA A 17 -26.94 8.11 9.31
CA ALA A 17 -28.27 8.70 9.13
C ALA A 17 -28.22 10.18 8.70
N VAL A 18 -27.17 10.92 9.08
CA VAL A 18 -27.02 12.37 8.78
C VAL A 18 -26.33 12.63 7.43
N ARG A 19 -26.08 11.59 6.60
CA ARG A 19 -25.57 11.82 5.23
C ARG A 19 -26.62 12.56 4.38
N PRO A 20 -26.24 13.62 3.65
CA PRO A 20 -27.19 14.50 2.96
C PRO A 20 -28.06 13.76 1.94
N MET A 21 -27.52 12.71 1.31
CA MET A 21 -28.25 11.89 0.33
C MET A 21 -29.32 10.99 0.97
N ASN A 22 -29.09 10.49 2.19
CA ASN A 22 -30.05 9.67 2.93
C ASN A 22 -31.22 10.52 3.45
N LEU A 23 -30.94 11.75 3.88
CA LEU A 23 -31.98 12.70 4.30
C LEU A 23 -32.90 13.10 3.14
N LEU A 24 -32.35 13.27 1.94
CA LEU A 24 -33.12 13.58 0.72
C LEU A 24 -34.09 12.44 0.38
N LEU A 25 -33.62 11.19 0.51
CA LEU A 25 -34.44 10.00 0.26
C LEU A 25 -35.56 9.84 1.29
N LEU A 26 -35.28 10.15 2.58
CA LEU A 26 -36.27 10.09 3.65
C LEU A 26 -37.36 11.17 3.48
N LEU A 27 -36.97 12.40 3.13
CA LEU A 27 -37.90 13.49 2.83
C LEU A 27 -38.79 13.15 1.63
N LEU A 28 -38.21 12.59 0.57
CA LEU A 28 -38.94 12.18 -0.62
C LEU A 28 -39.95 11.07 -0.30
N SER A 29 -39.56 10.07 0.50
CA SER A 29 -40.47 8.96 0.86
C SER A 29 -41.60 9.42 1.79
N THR A 30 -41.30 10.28 2.77
CA THR A 30 -42.35 10.85 3.65
C THR A 30 -43.32 11.73 2.88
N PHE A 31 -42.85 12.52 1.91
CA PHE A 31 -43.72 13.32 1.04
C PHE A 31 -44.68 12.45 0.21
N LEU A 32 -44.19 11.33 -0.34
CA LEU A 32 -44.99 10.35 -1.10
C LEU A 32 -46.00 9.58 -0.24
N LEU A 33 -45.82 9.50 1.09
CA LEU A 33 -46.77 8.84 2.00
C LEU A 33 -48.04 9.67 2.29
N LEU A 34 -48.00 10.99 2.08
CA LEU A 34 -49.16 11.86 2.32
C LEU A 34 -50.25 11.69 1.24
N ASP A 35 -49.89 11.29 0.02
CA ASP A 35 -50.86 11.07 -1.05
C ASP A 35 -51.42 9.63 -0.98
N PRO A 36 -52.74 9.44 -0.75
CA PRO A 36 -53.36 8.12 -0.65
C PRO A 36 -53.15 7.23 -1.88
N ARG A 37 -52.93 7.80 -3.06
CA ARG A 37 -52.67 7.03 -4.30
C ARG A 37 -51.20 6.60 -4.43
N ALA A 38 -50.27 7.28 -3.74
CA ALA A 38 -48.84 7.01 -3.83
C ALA A 38 -48.25 6.28 -2.59
N ARG A 39 -49.08 5.96 -1.59
CA ARG A 39 -48.65 5.27 -0.35
C ARG A 39 -47.84 3.99 -0.58
N ALA A 40 -48.14 3.23 -1.63
CA ALA A 40 -47.39 2.02 -1.98
C ALA A 40 -45.93 2.34 -2.35
N TYR A 41 -45.68 3.43 -3.09
CA TYR A 41 -44.34 3.88 -3.45
C TYR A 41 -43.59 4.48 -2.26
N GLY A 42 -44.31 5.18 -1.37
CA GLY A 42 -43.76 5.70 -0.12
C GLY A 42 -43.24 4.59 0.80
N ALA A 43 -44.01 3.51 0.98
CA ALA A 43 -43.59 2.35 1.76
C ALA A 43 -42.36 1.64 1.17
N LEU A 44 -42.29 1.54 -0.15
CA LEU A 44 -41.14 0.97 -0.86
C LEU A 44 -39.88 1.84 -0.72
N GLY A 45 -40.04 3.17 -0.79
CA GLY A 45 -38.95 4.12 -0.53
C GLY A 45 -38.43 4.06 0.91
N LEU A 46 -39.31 3.87 1.90
CA LEU A 46 -38.92 3.69 3.30
C LEU A 46 -38.16 2.37 3.52
N LEU A 47 -38.57 1.29 2.86
CA LEU A 47 -37.85 0.01 2.88
C LEU A 47 -36.46 0.13 2.26
N LEU A 48 -36.34 0.82 1.12
CA LEU A 48 -35.04 1.11 0.48
C LEU A 48 -34.13 1.95 1.39
N TYR A 49 -34.69 2.95 2.08
CA TYR A 49 -33.94 3.75 3.05
C TYR A 49 -33.40 2.88 4.20
N VAL A 50 -34.25 2.05 4.82
CA VAL A 50 -33.84 1.14 5.89
C VAL A 50 -32.77 0.17 5.39
N ALA A 51 -32.91 -0.37 4.17
CA ALA A 51 -31.91 -1.24 3.57
C ALA A 51 -30.56 -0.53 3.34
N ALA A 52 -30.57 0.72 2.88
CA ALA A 52 -29.36 1.50 2.64
C ALA A 52 -28.64 1.87 3.96
N VAL A 53 -29.38 2.27 4.99
CA VAL A 53 -28.84 2.55 6.33
C VAL A 53 -28.29 1.26 6.97
N TYR A 54 -29.00 0.14 6.80
CA TYR A 54 -28.53 -1.15 7.29
C TYR A 54 -27.28 -1.61 6.55
N ALA A 55 -27.22 -1.49 5.22
CA ALA A 55 -26.06 -1.84 4.42
C ALA A 55 -24.82 -1.01 4.78
N THR A 56 -24.97 0.31 5.00
CA THR A 56 -23.86 1.19 5.39
C THR A 56 -23.38 0.92 6.83
N ALA A 57 -24.29 0.67 7.77
CA ALA A 57 -23.95 0.25 9.13
C ALA A 57 -23.26 -1.13 9.15
N TRP A 58 -23.71 -2.04 8.29
CA TRP A 58 -23.14 -3.38 8.15
C TRP A 58 -21.76 -3.37 7.48
N GLN A 59 -21.53 -2.48 6.50
CA GLN A 59 -20.21 -2.21 5.92
C GLN A 59 -19.25 -1.60 6.95
N ALA A 60 -19.70 -0.64 7.77
CA ALA A 60 -18.88 -0.05 8.83
C ALA A 60 -18.51 -1.08 9.92
N ALA A 61 -19.40 -2.03 10.22
CA ALA A 61 -19.12 -3.16 11.11
C ALA A 61 -18.22 -4.24 10.47
N ARG A 62 -18.10 -4.25 9.13
CA ARG A 62 -17.26 -5.17 8.36
C ARG A 62 -15.89 -4.61 8.00
N ALA A 63 -15.67 -3.30 8.03
CA ALA A 63 -14.37 -2.67 7.77
C ALA A 63 -13.19 -3.34 8.53
N PRO A 64 -13.23 -3.57 9.87
CA PRO A 64 -12.14 -4.23 10.58
C PRO A 64 -12.05 -5.74 10.31
N ARG A 65 -13.09 -6.37 9.74
CA ARG A 65 -13.06 -7.77 9.29
C ARG A 65 -12.64 -7.89 7.83
N GLN A 66 -12.86 -6.89 6.99
CA GLN A 66 -12.40 -6.84 5.60
C GLN A 66 -10.94 -6.41 5.52
N GLU A 67 -10.41 -5.62 6.44
CA GLU A 67 -8.97 -5.44 6.60
C GLU A 67 -8.30 -6.75 7.02
N ARG A 68 -8.93 -7.50 7.93
CA ARG A 68 -8.44 -8.83 8.36
C ARG A 68 -8.70 -9.93 7.33
N ALA A 69 -9.75 -9.84 6.53
CA ALA A 69 -10.08 -10.80 5.49
C ALA A 69 -9.38 -10.47 4.17
N ALA A 70 -9.05 -9.21 3.86
CA ALA A 70 -8.12 -8.86 2.80
C ALA A 70 -6.68 -9.20 3.21
N ALA A 71 -6.33 -9.07 4.49
CA ALA A 71 -5.10 -9.64 5.03
C ALA A 71 -5.13 -11.19 5.00
N ALA A 72 -6.26 -11.84 5.25
CA ALA A 72 -6.37 -13.30 5.24
C ALA A 72 -6.59 -13.93 3.85
N GLU A 73 -7.20 -13.22 2.89
CA GLU A 73 -7.31 -13.63 1.48
C GLU A 73 -6.01 -13.30 0.72
N GLY A 74 -5.27 -12.28 1.15
CA GLY A 74 -3.85 -12.12 0.81
C GLY A 74 -2.98 -13.23 1.42
N ALA A 75 -3.26 -13.63 2.67
CA ALA A 75 -2.56 -14.73 3.35
C ALA A 75 -2.97 -16.14 2.89
N GLY A 76 -4.11 -16.30 2.23
CA GLY A 76 -4.55 -17.58 1.64
C GLY A 76 -3.72 -18.00 0.43
N GLN A 77 -2.92 -17.09 -0.11
CA GLN A 77 -1.88 -17.33 -1.12
C GLN A 77 -0.49 -16.96 -0.57
N GLU A 78 -0.33 -16.95 0.76
CA GLU A 78 0.95 -16.97 1.50
C GLU A 78 1.28 -18.41 1.96
N ASP A 79 0.97 -19.43 1.18
CA ASP A 79 1.47 -20.78 1.47
C ASP A 79 2.93 -20.88 1.01
N ALA A 80 3.82 -20.78 2.02
CA ALA A 80 5.27 -20.65 1.98
C ALA A 80 5.76 -19.33 1.35
N ALA A 81 6.29 -18.42 2.19
CA ALA A 81 7.15 -17.33 1.75
C ALA A 81 8.20 -17.91 0.79
N ALA A 82 7.97 -17.76 -0.52
CA ALA A 82 8.89 -18.25 -1.52
C ALA A 82 10.26 -17.67 -1.16
N PRO A 83 11.31 -18.50 -1.05
CA PRO A 83 12.60 -18.04 -0.61
C PRO A 83 12.98 -16.81 -1.44
N LEU A 84 13.38 -15.75 -0.75
CA LEU A 84 13.72 -14.47 -1.37
C LEU A 84 14.66 -14.68 -2.56
N GLU A 85 14.47 -13.93 -3.63
CA GLU A 85 15.40 -14.01 -4.76
C GLU A 85 16.83 -13.66 -4.29
N PRO A 86 17.90 -14.27 -4.82
CA PRO A 86 19.25 -14.08 -4.28
C PRO A 86 19.70 -12.63 -4.15
N CYS A 87 19.29 -11.76 -5.09
CA CYS A 87 19.58 -10.31 -5.03
C CYS A 87 18.94 -9.62 -3.82
N TYR A 88 17.70 -9.98 -3.50
CA TYR A 88 16.94 -9.47 -2.36
C TYR A 88 17.46 -10.02 -1.03
N GLN A 89 17.81 -11.31 -0.98
CA GLN A 89 18.49 -11.90 0.18
C GLN A 89 19.80 -11.17 0.48
N GLN A 90 20.59 -10.87 -0.56
CA GLN A 90 21.84 -10.15 -0.40
C GLN A 90 21.60 -8.74 0.15
N SER A 91 20.59 -8.03 -0.35
CA SER A 91 20.22 -6.70 0.12
C SER A 91 19.87 -6.69 1.62
N VAL A 92 19.03 -7.64 2.06
CA VAL A 92 18.68 -7.79 3.48
C VAL A 92 19.91 -8.11 4.32
N ARG A 93 20.77 -9.05 3.87
CA ARG A 93 21.99 -9.42 4.60
C ARG A 93 22.96 -8.24 4.79
N VAL A 94 23.13 -7.40 3.76
CA VAL A 94 23.97 -6.20 3.83
C VAL A 94 23.40 -5.21 4.85
N ALA A 95 22.10 -4.95 4.80
CA ALA A 95 21.44 -4.07 5.76
C ALA A 95 21.53 -4.59 7.21
N GLU A 96 21.32 -5.90 7.42
CA GLU A 96 21.46 -6.52 8.74
C GLU A 96 22.90 -6.49 9.25
N ALA A 97 23.90 -6.63 8.37
CA ALA A 97 25.30 -6.48 8.73
C ALA A 97 25.59 -5.04 9.21
N ALA A 98 25.13 -4.03 8.46
CA ALA A 98 25.26 -2.62 8.85
C ALA A 98 24.58 -2.34 10.19
N ARG A 99 23.34 -2.82 10.38
CA ARG A 99 22.60 -2.74 11.66
C ARG A 99 23.39 -3.31 12.83
N ARG A 100 23.93 -4.52 12.68
CA ARG A 100 24.73 -5.19 13.72
C ARG A 100 25.98 -4.41 14.08
N ARG A 101 26.68 -3.85 13.08
CA ARG A 101 27.88 -3.04 13.32
C ARG A 101 27.55 -1.74 14.04
N LEU A 102 26.45 -1.07 13.66
CA LEU A 102 25.98 0.13 14.36
C LEU A 102 25.61 -0.17 15.83
N ARG A 103 24.93 -1.29 16.11
CA ARG A 103 24.65 -1.71 17.49
C ARG A 103 25.91 -2.03 18.28
N ALA A 104 26.83 -2.80 17.70
CA ALA A 104 28.11 -3.11 18.31
C ALA A 104 28.92 -1.83 18.61
N ALA A 105 28.82 -0.81 17.74
CA ALA A 105 29.44 0.48 17.95
C ALA A 105 28.86 1.25 19.15
N VAL A 106 27.57 1.06 19.47
CA VAL A 106 26.94 1.64 20.67
C VAL A 106 27.33 0.86 21.92
N GLU A 107 27.31 -0.48 21.86
CA GLU A 107 27.63 -1.36 22.99
C GLU A 107 29.10 -1.23 23.44
N SER A 108 30.01 -1.05 22.49
CA SER A 108 31.44 -0.82 22.76
C SER A 108 31.77 0.62 23.19
N ALA A 109 30.81 1.55 23.09
CA ALA A 109 31.01 2.94 23.45
C ALA A 109 30.81 3.16 24.97
N GLY A 110 31.68 3.96 25.59
CA GLY A 110 31.48 4.39 26.98
C GLY A 110 30.16 5.16 27.17
N GLU A 111 29.64 5.19 28.40
CA GLU A 111 28.27 5.61 28.74
C GLU A 111 27.85 6.98 28.14
N ALA A 112 28.76 7.96 28.13
CA ALA A 112 28.51 9.28 27.54
C ALA A 112 28.33 9.25 26.01
N ARG A 113 29.07 8.39 25.31
CA ARG A 113 28.97 8.21 23.84
C ARG A 113 27.81 7.31 23.47
N ALA A 114 27.53 6.29 24.27
CA ALA A 114 26.36 5.44 24.09
C ALA A 114 25.07 6.28 24.04
N ARG A 115 24.91 7.26 24.94
CA ARG A 115 23.75 8.17 24.93
C ARG A 115 23.56 8.93 23.61
N VAL A 116 24.66 9.27 22.93
CA VAL A 116 24.64 9.99 21.65
C VAL A 116 24.42 9.05 20.46
N LEU A 117 24.90 7.80 20.54
CA LEU A 117 24.80 6.82 19.45
C LEU A 117 23.51 5.98 19.50
N THR A 118 22.87 5.83 20.65
CA THR A 118 21.63 5.07 20.81
C THR A 118 20.54 5.48 19.81
N PRO A 119 20.24 6.79 19.60
CA PRO A 119 19.25 7.20 18.60
C PRO A 119 19.59 6.74 17.18
N ILE A 120 20.87 6.73 16.80
CA ILE A 120 21.32 6.27 15.48
C ILE A 120 21.03 4.77 15.31
N ALA A 121 21.35 3.95 16.32
CA ALA A 121 21.07 2.52 16.27
C ALA A 121 19.56 2.22 16.21
N THR A 122 18.75 2.94 17.00
CA THR A 122 17.28 2.80 16.95
C THR A 122 16.72 3.18 15.58
N GLN A 123 17.22 4.24 14.96
CA GLN A 123 16.79 4.63 13.61
C GLN A 123 17.25 3.63 12.55
N ALA A 124 18.47 3.09 12.65
CA ALA A 124 18.94 2.05 11.75
C ALA A 124 18.07 0.78 11.84
N ASP A 125 17.59 0.41 13.03
CA ASP A 125 16.66 -0.71 13.20
C ASP A 125 15.34 -0.48 12.45
N GLN A 126 14.80 0.73 12.51
CA GLN A 126 13.57 1.11 11.79
C GLN A 126 13.78 1.05 10.28
N VAL A 127 14.86 1.64 9.77
CA VAL A 127 15.20 1.62 8.34
C VAL A 127 15.33 0.19 7.82
N VAL A 128 15.97 -0.71 8.57
CA VAL A 128 16.12 -2.13 8.17
C VAL A 128 14.77 -2.84 8.15
N ALA A 129 13.92 -2.62 9.15
CA ALA A 129 12.56 -3.19 9.16
C ALA A 129 11.71 -2.71 7.97
N HIS A 130 11.80 -1.42 7.62
CA HIS A 130 11.14 -0.90 6.43
C HIS A 130 11.72 -1.49 5.14
N LEU A 131 13.04 -1.72 5.09
CA LEU A 131 13.71 -2.29 3.93
C LEU A 131 13.22 -3.72 3.67
N GLU A 132 13.11 -4.55 4.71
CA GLU A 132 12.54 -5.91 4.61
C GLU A 132 11.13 -5.88 4.00
N GLY A 133 10.31 -4.91 4.41
CA GLY A 133 8.99 -4.67 3.85
C GLY A 133 9.00 -4.24 2.38
N LEU A 134 9.96 -3.40 1.95
CA LEU A 134 10.12 -3.01 0.54
C LEU A 134 10.58 -4.19 -0.32
N VAL A 135 11.54 -4.96 0.18
CA VAL A 135 12.10 -6.12 -0.51
C VAL A 135 11.02 -7.18 -0.76
N THR A 136 10.17 -7.43 0.23
CA THR A 136 9.04 -8.38 0.10
C THR A 136 8.08 -7.94 -1.00
N ARG A 137 7.71 -6.65 -1.04
CA ARG A 137 6.85 -6.08 -2.08
C ARG A 137 7.51 -6.14 -3.46
N ALA A 138 8.81 -5.82 -3.54
CA ALA A 138 9.58 -5.91 -4.78
C ALA A 138 9.57 -7.33 -5.35
N GLN A 139 9.74 -8.34 -4.50
CA GLN A 139 9.63 -9.74 -4.90
C GLN A 139 8.21 -10.10 -5.36
N GLN A 140 7.17 -9.66 -4.67
CA GLN A 140 5.79 -9.90 -5.09
C GLN A 140 5.49 -9.27 -6.46
N LEU A 141 5.88 -8.02 -6.66
CA LEU A 141 5.79 -7.31 -7.95
C LEU A 141 6.54 -8.06 -9.05
N ARG A 142 7.76 -8.50 -8.77
CA ARG A 142 8.60 -9.23 -9.73
C ARG A 142 8.04 -10.60 -10.08
N VAL A 143 7.52 -11.35 -9.11
CA VAL A 143 6.83 -12.62 -9.36
C VAL A 143 5.57 -12.40 -10.19
N PHE A 144 4.79 -11.36 -9.90
CA PHE A 144 3.61 -11.00 -10.67
C PHE A 144 3.98 -10.63 -12.12
N LEU A 145 4.96 -9.76 -12.31
CA LEU A 145 5.44 -9.35 -13.63
C LEU A 145 6.06 -10.51 -14.41
N GLY A 146 6.77 -11.42 -13.73
CA GLY A 146 7.36 -12.62 -14.35
C GLY A 146 6.31 -13.66 -14.79
N ARG A 147 5.13 -13.67 -14.17
CA ARG A 147 3.98 -14.49 -14.62
C ARG A 147 3.21 -13.83 -15.76
N GLY A 148 3.18 -12.50 -15.80
CA GLY A 148 2.47 -11.76 -16.83
C GLY A 148 3.22 -11.77 -18.15
N ASN A 149 2.54 -12.18 -19.22
CA ASN A 149 3.16 -12.32 -20.52
C ASN A 149 2.96 -11.02 -21.32
N ARG A 150 3.84 -10.02 -21.11
CA ARG A 150 3.79 -8.74 -21.82
C ARG A 150 3.74 -8.94 -23.34
N GLU A 151 4.52 -9.87 -23.84
CA GLU A 151 4.58 -10.21 -25.27
C GLU A 151 3.25 -10.73 -25.80
N HIS A 152 2.56 -11.56 -25.01
CA HIS A 152 1.23 -12.04 -25.34
C HIS A 152 0.23 -10.89 -25.49
N TRP A 153 0.24 -9.90 -24.59
CA TRP A 153 -0.65 -8.73 -24.71
C TRP A 153 -0.37 -7.90 -25.96
N VAL A 154 0.91 -7.72 -26.31
CA VAL A 154 1.32 -7.01 -27.54
C VAL A 154 0.86 -7.78 -28.78
N GLN A 155 1.00 -9.10 -28.78
CA GLN A 155 0.53 -9.96 -29.88
C GLN A 155 -1.00 -9.94 -30.01
N GLU A 156 -1.75 -9.99 -28.90
CA GLU A 156 -3.21 -9.87 -28.91
C GLU A 156 -3.67 -8.53 -29.48
N LEU A 157 -2.99 -7.43 -29.12
CA LEU A 157 -3.29 -6.11 -29.67
C LEU A 157 -3.08 -6.06 -31.19
N ALA A 158 -1.96 -6.60 -31.68
CA ALA A 158 -1.70 -6.69 -33.12
C ALA A 158 -2.76 -7.53 -33.84
N ALA A 159 -3.16 -8.67 -33.26
CA ALA A 159 -4.22 -9.51 -33.83
C ALA A 159 -5.59 -8.82 -33.84
N LEU A 160 -5.89 -8.00 -32.82
CA LEU A 160 -7.10 -7.18 -32.80
C LEU A 160 -7.06 -6.08 -33.87
N ASP A 161 -5.91 -5.46 -34.10
CA ASP A 161 -5.73 -4.46 -35.16
C ASP A 161 -5.96 -5.07 -36.56
N GLU A 162 -5.44 -6.26 -36.83
CA GLU A 162 -5.71 -6.99 -38.07
C GLU A 162 -7.20 -7.32 -38.23
N ARG A 163 -7.87 -7.75 -37.17
CA ARG A 163 -9.32 -8.04 -37.18
C ARG A 163 -10.16 -6.79 -37.42
N ILE A 164 -9.79 -5.66 -36.83
CA ILE A 164 -10.45 -4.36 -37.04
C ILE A 164 -10.32 -3.94 -38.50
N ALA A 165 -9.13 -4.10 -39.09
CA ALA A 165 -8.87 -3.73 -40.48
C ALA A 165 -9.61 -4.64 -41.48
N ALA A 166 -9.71 -5.94 -41.21
CA ALA A 166 -10.39 -6.91 -42.06
C ALA A 166 -11.93 -6.92 -41.91
N CYS A 167 -12.46 -6.39 -40.81
CA CYS A 167 -13.89 -6.43 -40.51
C CYS A 167 -14.66 -5.39 -41.33
N THR A 168 -15.67 -5.83 -42.08
CA THR A 168 -16.54 -4.96 -42.90
C THR A 168 -17.76 -4.43 -42.15
N ASP A 169 -18.24 -5.16 -41.13
CA ASP A 169 -19.38 -4.78 -40.31
C ASP A 169 -18.98 -3.77 -39.20
N GLU A 170 -19.65 -2.61 -39.16
CA GLU A 170 -19.29 -1.53 -38.22
C GLU A 170 -19.60 -1.91 -36.76
N PHE A 171 -20.66 -2.69 -36.51
CA PHE A 171 -20.97 -3.12 -35.14
C PHE A 171 -19.87 -4.03 -34.59
N THR A 172 -19.49 -5.06 -35.34
CA THR A 172 -18.41 -5.98 -34.98
C THR A 172 -17.07 -5.26 -34.85
N ARG A 173 -16.79 -4.30 -35.75
CA ARG A 173 -15.59 -3.44 -35.68
C ARG A 173 -15.54 -2.64 -34.37
N GLU A 174 -16.65 -2.08 -33.93
CA GLU A 174 -16.70 -1.34 -32.67
C GLU A 174 -16.48 -2.26 -31.45
N GLN A 175 -17.01 -3.49 -31.48
CA GLN A 175 -16.72 -4.49 -30.43
C GLN A 175 -15.22 -4.81 -30.37
N TYR A 176 -14.55 -4.98 -31.51
CA TYR A 176 -13.10 -5.19 -31.53
C TYR A 176 -12.32 -3.97 -31.03
N ARG A 177 -12.75 -2.74 -31.35
CA ARG A 177 -12.13 -1.52 -30.80
C ARG A 177 -12.27 -1.43 -29.28
N GLN A 178 -13.42 -1.82 -28.73
CA GLN A 178 -13.62 -1.88 -27.27
C GLN A 178 -12.70 -2.92 -26.61
N ALA A 179 -12.63 -4.12 -27.18
CA ALA A 179 -11.71 -5.16 -26.71
C ALA A 179 -10.25 -4.69 -26.76
N ARG A 180 -9.86 -4.01 -27.84
CA ARG A 180 -8.52 -3.42 -28.00
C ARG A 180 -8.22 -2.39 -26.92
N ARG A 181 -9.13 -1.46 -26.63
CA ARG A 181 -8.95 -0.47 -25.54
C ARG A 181 -8.77 -1.13 -24.19
N ALA A 182 -9.57 -2.16 -23.87
CA ALA A 182 -9.43 -2.90 -22.61
C ALA A 182 -8.05 -3.59 -22.50
N ARG A 183 -7.55 -4.18 -23.60
CA ARG A 183 -6.20 -4.77 -23.63
C ARG A 183 -5.09 -3.73 -23.52
N GLU A 184 -5.24 -2.56 -24.15
CA GLU A 184 -4.29 -1.45 -23.99
C GLU A 184 -4.21 -0.96 -22.54
N GLU A 185 -5.34 -0.88 -21.83
CA GLU A 185 -5.37 -0.51 -20.41
C GLU A 185 -4.66 -1.55 -19.53
N GLN A 186 -4.80 -2.83 -19.83
CA GLN A 186 -4.07 -3.91 -19.17
C GLN A 186 -2.56 -3.83 -19.41
N LEU A 187 -2.13 -3.59 -20.65
CA LEU A 187 -0.72 -3.43 -21.00
C LEU A 187 -0.12 -2.20 -20.31
N ARG A 188 -0.83 -1.06 -20.29
CA ARG A 188 -0.40 0.14 -19.56
C ARG A 188 -0.27 -0.12 -18.06
N SER A 189 -1.24 -0.83 -17.47
CA SER A 189 -1.18 -1.20 -16.06
C SER A 189 0.02 -2.10 -15.75
N PHE A 190 0.36 -3.02 -16.66
CA PHE A 190 1.56 -3.84 -16.54
C PHE A 190 2.84 -3.02 -16.61
N ASP A 191 2.96 -2.12 -17.59
CA ASP A 191 4.12 -1.24 -17.75
C ASP A 191 4.28 -0.30 -16.54
N ASP A 192 3.18 0.22 -15.98
CA ASP A 192 3.20 1.03 -14.76
C ASP A 192 3.72 0.23 -13.54
N LEU A 193 3.31 -1.04 -13.40
CA LEU A 193 3.81 -1.91 -12.34
C LEU A 193 5.30 -2.23 -12.51
N ALA A 194 5.77 -2.39 -13.76
CA ALA A 194 7.19 -2.57 -14.06
C ALA A 194 8.02 -1.33 -13.69
N LEU A 195 7.52 -0.13 -13.99
CA LEU A 195 8.13 1.13 -13.55
C LEU A 195 8.13 1.25 -12.02
N CYS A 196 7.04 0.85 -11.37
CA CYS A 196 6.95 0.82 -9.91
C CYS A 196 8.02 -0.08 -9.31
N LEU A 197 8.19 -1.32 -9.83
CA LEU A 197 9.25 -2.22 -9.41
C LEU A 197 10.64 -1.59 -9.54
N GLY A 198 10.95 -0.96 -10.68
CA GLY A 198 12.23 -0.28 -10.88
C GLY A 198 12.49 0.83 -9.87
N ARG A 199 11.44 1.59 -9.48
CA ARG A 199 11.55 2.60 -8.41
C ARG A 199 11.81 1.95 -7.04
N VAL A 200 11.17 0.82 -6.75
CA VAL A 200 11.40 0.10 -5.48
C VAL A 200 12.83 -0.42 -5.39
N GLU A 201 13.35 -1.03 -6.46
CA GLU A 201 14.72 -1.52 -6.52
C GLU A 201 15.74 -0.37 -6.38
N ALA A 202 15.46 0.78 -6.98
CA ALA A 202 16.27 1.99 -6.80
C ALA A 202 16.26 2.49 -5.34
N GLN A 203 15.09 2.47 -4.69
CA GLN A 203 14.97 2.90 -3.29
C GLN A 203 15.69 1.95 -2.33
N ILE A 204 15.60 0.65 -2.56
CA ILE A 204 16.39 -0.36 -1.84
C ILE A 204 17.88 -0.02 -1.93
N THR A 205 18.38 0.26 -3.13
CA THR A 205 19.78 0.62 -3.36
C THR A 205 20.18 1.90 -2.61
N ASN A 206 19.35 2.95 -2.68
CA ASN A 206 19.59 4.22 -1.99
C ASN A 206 19.65 4.05 -0.46
N VAL A 207 18.75 3.23 0.10
CA VAL A 207 18.73 2.91 1.53
C VAL A 207 19.99 2.18 1.97
N LEU A 208 20.45 1.20 1.19
CA LEU A 208 21.69 0.48 1.48
C LEU A 208 22.90 1.42 1.50
N SER A 209 23.04 2.28 0.49
CA SER A 209 24.13 3.28 0.45
C SER A 209 24.06 4.26 1.61
N SER A 210 22.85 4.65 2.03
CA SER A 210 22.66 5.55 3.18
C SER A 210 23.05 4.89 4.50
N LEU A 211 22.74 3.60 4.69
CA LEU A 211 23.15 2.82 5.86
C LEU A 211 24.68 2.65 5.92
N GLU A 212 25.33 2.35 4.79
CA GLU A 212 26.80 2.25 4.71
C GLU A 212 27.47 3.61 5.02
N ALA A 213 26.92 4.70 4.52
CA ALA A 213 27.41 6.05 4.82
C ALA A 213 27.23 6.41 6.30
N ALA A 214 26.13 5.99 6.93
CA ALA A 214 25.89 6.16 8.36
C ALA A 214 26.90 5.35 9.19
N GLU A 215 27.16 4.09 8.81
CA GLU A 215 28.18 3.23 9.43
C GLU A 215 29.57 3.90 9.40
N ALA A 216 30.00 4.37 8.22
CA ALA A 216 31.28 5.06 8.07
C ALA A 216 31.40 6.33 8.94
N LYS A 217 30.31 7.10 9.08
CA LYS A 217 30.26 8.28 9.96
C LYS A 217 30.36 7.90 11.43
N VAL A 218 29.71 6.82 11.86
CA VAL A 218 29.80 6.31 13.24
C VAL A 218 31.20 5.80 13.55
N MET A 219 31.84 5.06 12.63
CA MET A 219 33.24 4.63 12.82
C MET A 219 34.20 5.82 12.93
N ARG A 220 34.01 6.87 12.12
CA ARG A 220 34.78 8.12 12.22
C ARG A 220 34.54 8.81 13.57
N LEU A 221 33.31 8.82 14.08
CA LEU A 221 33.00 9.37 15.40
C LEU A 221 33.69 8.61 16.53
N GLN A 222 33.77 7.28 16.42
CA GLN A 222 34.49 6.45 17.38
C GLN A 222 36.00 6.70 17.35
N ALA A 223 36.58 6.81 16.15
CA ALA A 223 38.02 6.99 15.97
C ALA A 223 38.51 8.39 16.34
N ALA A 224 37.68 9.41 16.16
CA ALA A 224 38.13 10.80 16.26
C ALA A 224 38.14 11.39 17.67
N ASP A 225 37.71 10.65 18.72
CA ASP A 225 37.64 11.13 20.12
C ASP A 225 37.05 12.55 20.28
N LEU A 226 36.17 12.95 19.35
CA LEU A 226 35.75 14.33 19.18
C LEU A 226 34.94 14.82 20.38
N HIS A 227 35.43 15.89 21.01
CA HIS A 227 34.63 16.76 21.86
C HIS A 227 34.12 17.94 21.02
N PRO A 228 32.80 18.18 20.87
CA PRO A 228 31.64 17.36 21.24
C PRO A 228 31.06 16.55 20.04
N PRO A 229 30.63 15.29 20.26
CA PRO A 229 30.12 14.41 19.18
C PRO A 229 28.70 14.74 18.69
N GLY A 230 28.00 15.68 19.33
CA GLY A 230 26.60 15.99 19.09
C GLY A 230 26.23 16.34 17.64
N PRO A 231 26.89 17.32 16.98
CA PRO A 231 26.43 17.82 15.67
C PRO A 231 26.45 16.75 14.55
N VAL A 232 27.44 15.87 14.58
CA VAL A 232 27.60 14.80 13.58
C VAL A 232 26.60 13.68 13.85
N ALA A 233 26.39 13.30 15.12
CA ALA A 233 25.42 12.29 15.49
C ALA A 233 23.98 12.74 15.20
N ASP A 234 23.66 14.02 15.45
CA ASP A 234 22.37 14.62 15.11
C ASP A 234 22.12 14.60 13.60
N THR A 235 23.16 14.87 12.80
CA THR A 235 23.07 14.84 11.34
C THR A 235 22.78 13.42 10.82
N VAL A 236 23.46 12.40 11.37
CA VAL A 236 23.20 11.00 11.00
C VAL A 236 21.79 10.58 11.41
N THR A 237 21.39 10.92 12.63
CA THR A 237 20.05 10.58 13.16
C THR A 237 18.95 11.21 12.30
N ARG A 238 19.09 12.49 11.96
CA ARG A 238 18.13 13.19 11.09
C ARG A 238 18.06 12.57 9.69
N SER A 239 19.21 12.23 9.10
CA SER A 239 19.25 11.60 7.79
C SER A 239 18.57 10.22 7.77
N LEU A 240 18.77 9.40 8.81
CA LEU A 240 18.08 8.11 8.92
C LEU A 240 16.57 8.28 9.18
N GLN A 241 16.20 9.29 9.97
CA GLN A 241 14.79 9.60 10.23
C GLN A 241 14.06 10.08 8.96
N GLU A 242 14.69 10.98 8.18
CA GLU A 242 14.18 11.44 6.89
C GLU A 242 14.02 10.27 5.93
N LEU A 243 15.01 9.38 5.85
CA LEU A 243 14.95 8.16 5.04
C LEU A 243 13.80 7.24 5.46
N SER A 244 13.60 7.04 6.78
CA SER A 244 12.49 6.21 7.28
C SER A 244 11.11 6.78 6.96
N LEU A 245 10.97 8.10 7.01
CA LEU A 245 9.73 8.80 6.63
C LEU A 245 9.45 8.67 5.14
N GLU A 246 10.48 8.86 4.31
CA GLU A 246 10.41 8.68 2.86
C GLU A 246 9.99 7.25 2.50
N MET A 247 10.60 6.24 3.14
CA MET A 247 10.24 4.83 2.94
C MET A 247 8.79 4.54 3.31
N THR A 248 8.28 5.08 4.42
CA THR A 248 6.89 4.88 4.84
C THR A 248 5.92 5.48 3.80
N GLY A 249 6.15 6.73 3.39
CA GLY A 249 5.29 7.38 2.38
C GLY A 249 5.35 6.66 1.02
N PHE A 250 6.52 6.15 0.65
CA PHE A 250 6.68 5.36 -0.57
C PHE A 250 5.98 4.00 -0.47
N GLN A 251 6.06 3.31 0.68
CA GLN A 251 5.32 2.07 0.94
C GLN A 251 3.81 2.28 0.82
N GLU A 252 3.25 3.33 1.41
CA GLU A 252 1.83 3.66 1.28
C GLU A 252 1.44 3.94 -0.17
N SER A 253 2.29 4.63 -0.93
CA SER A 253 2.08 4.88 -2.36
C SER A 253 2.10 3.59 -3.20
N ILE A 254 2.99 2.65 -2.88
CA ILE A 254 3.04 1.34 -3.56
C ILE A 254 1.79 0.55 -3.22
N ASP A 255 1.42 0.46 -1.94
CA ASP A 255 0.28 -0.32 -1.49
C ASP A 255 -1.02 0.22 -2.11
N ALA A 256 -1.17 1.54 -2.22
CA ALA A 256 -2.27 2.15 -2.95
C ALA A 256 -2.26 1.80 -4.45
N THR A 257 -1.09 1.84 -5.09
CA THR A 257 -0.94 1.51 -6.52
C THR A 257 -1.28 0.04 -6.79
N ILE A 258 -0.76 -0.87 -5.97
CA ILE A 258 -1.03 -2.30 -6.05
C ILE A 258 -2.51 -2.58 -5.80
N ALA A 259 -3.11 -2.00 -4.77
CA ALA A 259 -4.52 -2.22 -4.43
C ALA A 259 -5.49 -1.75 -5.52
N ILE A 260 -5.18 -0.64 -6.19
CA ILE A 260 -5.99 -0.13 -7.32
C ILE A 260 -5.84 -1.03 -8.54
N ARG A 261 -4.61 -1.43 -8.87
CA ARG A 261 -4.30 -2.13 -10.13
C ARG A 261 -4.55 -3.63 -10.09
N MET A 262 -4.47 -4.29 -8.92
CA MET A 262 -4.77 -5.73 -8.79
C MET A 262 -6.27 -6.04 -8.65
N ARG A 263 -7.12 -5.02 -8.47
CA ARG A 263 -8.59 -5.19 -8.40
C ARG A 263 -9.27 -5.07 -9.77
N GLN A 264 -8.55 -4.61 -10.79
CA GLN A 264 -9.02 -4.48 -12.17
C GLN A 264 -8.66 -5.72 -12.99
#